data_AF-A0AB35FTR3-F1
#
_entry.id   AF-A0AB35FTR3-F1
#
_cell.length_a   1.000
_cell.length_b   1.000
_cell.length_c   1.000
_cell.angle_alpha   90.00
_cell.angle_beta   90.00
_cell.angle_gamma   90.00
#
_symmetry.space_group_name_H-M   'P 1'
#
loop_
_entity.id
_entity.type
_entity.pdbx_description
1 polymer ?
#
loop_
_entity_poly.entity_id
_entity_poly.type
_entity_poly.pdbx_seq_one_letter_code
_entity_poly.pdbx_strand_id
1 'polypeptide(L)'
;MSIPKKTILAIVSLTAAVLLTACSGNNNQGTNANSQSQDVKSQSSQSASSSNTESSSSQANSSKSTQTSNLDGSYKATDHDGDQHLLQINGASGTWTETEVDGSKEIKQVQVDATNQRLIVGDDVKTYQQNGNQLIVSELDDDPDTLNFTKQ
;
A
#
# COMPACT_ATOMS: atom_id res chain seq x y z
N MET A 1 7.10 34.98 42.33
CA MET A 1 6.00 34.00 42.45
C MET A 1 4.75 34.69 41.93
N SER A 2 4.31 34.38 40.72
CA SER A 2 3.09 34.93 40.12
C SER A 2 2.31 33.82 39.42
N ILE A 3 1.18 33.46 40.02
CA ILE A 3 0.01 32.76 39.47
C ILE A 3 -1.13 33.83 39.60
N PRO A 4 -2.23 33.91 38.82
CA PRO A 4 -2.85 32.96 37.87
C PRO A 4 -3.31 33.61 36.54
N LYS A 5 -3.90 32.82 35.64
CA LYS A 5 -5.30 32.99 35.21
C LYS A 5 -5.76 31.77 34.41
N LYS A 6 -6.79 31.10 34.95
CA LYS A 6 -7.52 29.99 34.34
C LYS A 6 -8.30 30.56 33.16
N THR A 7 -8.04 30.09 31.95
CA THR A 7 -8.91 30.36 30.80
C THR A 7 -9.81 29.17 30.57
N ILE A 8 -11.07 29.52 30.32
CA ILE A 8 -12.28 28.73 30.41
C ILE A 8 -12.44 27.81 29.19
N LEU A 9 -12.96 26.62 29.50
CA LEU A 9 -13.47 25.57 28.63
C LEU A 9 -14.45 26.10 27.57
N ALA A 10 -14.27 25.72 26.31
CA ALA A 10 -15.34 25.76 25.31
C ALA A 10 -15.35 24.43 24.57
N ILE A 11 -16.32 23.58 24.92
CA ILE A 11 -16.61 22.32 24.25
C ILE A 11 -17.66 22.66 23.20
N VAL A 12 -17.31 22.59 21.92
CA VAL A 12 -18.29 22.69 20.83
C VAL A 12 -18.59 21.26 20.36
N SER A 13 -19.73 20.74 20.80
CA SER A 13 -20.31 19.51 20.28
C SER A 13 -20.97 19.80 18.93
N LEU A 14 -20.46 19.19 17.86
CA LEU A 14 -21.16 19.12 16.58
C LEU A 14 -21.60 17.68 16.36
N THR A 15 -22.88 17.41 16.62
CA THR A 15 -23.58 16.20 16.20
C THR A 15 -24.30 16.47 14.89
N ALA A 16 -23.91 15.77 13.83
CA ALA A 16 -24.74 15.61 12.65
C ALA A 16 -24.80 14.11 12.30
N ALA A 17 -25.92 13.50 12.68
CA ALA A 17 -26.28 12.16 12.23
C ALA A 17 -27.01 12.29 10.89
N VAL A 18 -26.50 11.61 9.85
CA VAL A 18 -27.28 11.33 8.64
C VAL A 18 -27.17 9.84 8.37
N LEU A 19 -28.29 9.15 8.57
CA LEU A 19 -28.52 7.77 8.12
C LEU A 19 -29.09 7.82 6.71
N LEU A 20 -28.51 7.06 5.79
CA LEU A 20 -29.15 6.70 4.53
C LEU A 20 -29.13 5.16 4.40
N THR A 21 -30.29 4.59 4.70
CA THR A 21 -30.67 3.21 4.38
C THR A 21 -31.02 3.11 2.89
N ALA A 22 -30.42 2.16 2.17
CA ALA A 22 -31.00 1.64 0.93
C ALA A 22 -31.06 0.11 1.00
N CYS A 23 -32.30 -0.38 0.88
CA CYS A 23 -32.69 -1.77 0.97
C CYS A 23 -32.31 -2.58 -0.29
N SER A 24 -31.90 -3.82 -0.02
CA SER A 24 -32.13 -5.09 -0.71
C SER A 24 -32.72 -5.10 -2.13
N GLY A 25 -32.00 -5.78 -3.03
CA GLY A 25 -32.57 -6.50 -4.19
C GLY A 25 -32.21 -7.98 -4.07
N ASN A 26 -33.24 -8.83 -4.00
CA ASN A 26 -33.16 -10.29 -3.80
C ASN A 26 -33.45 -11.01 -5.13
N ASN A 27 -32.84 -12.19 -5.33
CA ASN A 27 -33.18 -13.30 -6.24
C ASN A 27 -33.08 -13.15 -7.78
N ASN A 28 -32.23 -14.00 -8.39
CA ASN A 28 -32.61 -15.16 -9.25
C ASN A 28 -31.32 -15.82 -9.79
N GLN A 29 -30.95 -17.04 -9.39
CA GLN A 29 -31.34 -18.36 -9.93
C GLN A 29 -30.98 -18.59 -11.42
N GLY A 30 -30.20 -19.66 -11.68
CA GLY A 30 -30.00 -20.29 -13.00
C GLY A 30 -28.60 -20.93 -13.15
N THR A 31 -28.35 -22.14 -12.65
CA THR A 31 -28.42 -23.46 -13.35
C THR A 31 -27.46 -23.66 -14.53
N ASN A 32 -26.49 -24.57 -14.32
CA ASN A 32 -25.98 -25.65 -15.18
C ASN A 32 -26.03 -25.54 -16.72
N ALA A 33 -24.85 -25.63 -17.35
CA ALA A 33 -24.57 -26.41 -18.58
C ALA A 33 -23.06 -26.71 -18.62
N ASN A 34 -22.58 -27.87 -18.16
CA ASN A 34 -22.17 -29.04 -18.96
C ASN A 34 -22.04 -28.82 -20.49
N SER A 35 -20.80 -28.86 -20.99
CA SER A 35 -20.36 -29.55 -22.24
C SER A 35 -18.84 -29.29 -22.37
N GLN A 36 -17.99 -30.27 -22.10
CA GLN A 36 -17.51 -31.32 -23.01
C GLN A 36 -16.29 -30.87 -23.84
N SER A 37 -15.22 -31.63 -23.63
CA SER A 37 -13.89 -31.65 -24.24
C SER A 37 -13.84 -31.40 -25.74
N GLN A 38 -12.70 -30.87 -26.22
CA GLN A 38 -11.94 -31.47 -27.32
C GLN A 38 -10.47 -31.02 -27.27
N ASP A 39 -9.62 -32.02 -27.09
CA ASP A 39 -8.20 -32.06 -27.43
C ASP A 39 -7.94 -31.63 -28.88
N VAL A 40 -6.95 -30.77 -29.11
CA VAL A 40 -6.16 -30.83 -30.35
C VAL A 40 -4.69 -30.78 -30.01
N LYS A 41 -4.10 -31.97 -30.11
CA LYS A 41 -2.68 -32.30 -30.16
C LYS A 41 -2.06 -31.68 -31.41
N SER A 42 -0.92 -31.02 -31.30
CA SER A 42 0.01 -30.85 -32.41
C SER A 42 1.44 -30.87 -31.90
N GLN A 43 2.24 -31.65 -32.61
CA GLN A 43 3.51 -32.27 -32.23
C GLN A 43 4.63 -31.64 -33.06
N SER A 44 5.73 -31.29 -32.38
CA SER A 44 7.14 -31.29 -32.83
C SER A 44 7.52 -30.68 -34.20
N SER A 45 8.52 -29.78 -34.20
CA SER A 45 9.92 -30.12 -34.57
C SER A 45 10.85 -28.90 -34.62
N GLN A 46 12.11 -29.14 -34.26
CA GLN A 46 13.26 -28.24 -34.22
C GLN A 46 13.65 -27.63 -35.57
N SER A 47 14.28 -26.44 -35.54
CA SER A 47 15.61 -26.18 -36.16
C SER A 47 16.13 -24.78 -35.80
N ALA A 48 17.44 -24.69 -35.57
CA ALA A 48 18.20 -23.50 -35.21
C ALA A 48 18.60 -22.65 -36.42
N SER A 49 18.78 -21.33 -36.25
CA SER A 49 20.09 -20.64 -36.39
C SER A 49 19.96 -19.10 -36.35
N SER A 50 20.69 -18.48 -35.41
CA SER A 50 21.43 -17.20 -35.47
C SER A 50 20.87 -15.94 -36.17
N SER A 51 20.71 -14.85 -35.41
CA SER A 51 21.47 -13.59 -35.63
C SER A 51 21.26 -12.59 -34.50
N ASN A 52 22.36 -11.91 -34.15
CA ASN A 52 22.50 -10.91 -33.09
C ASN A 52 21.58 -9.70 -33.29
N THR A 53 21.01 -9.18 -32.20
CA THR A 53 20.88 -7.73 -31.97
C THR A 53 20.85 -7.49 -30.46
N GLU A 54 21.82 -6.70 -29.99
CA GLU A 54 21.84 -6.10 -28.66
C GLU A 54 20.53 -5.34 -28.39
N SER A 55 19.88 -5.67 -27.30
CA SER A 55 19.09 -4.74 -26.49
C SER A 55 19.02 -5.36 -25.11
N SER A 56 19.93 -4.92 -24.25
CA SER A 56 19.96 -5.18 -22.81
C SER A 56 18.73 -4.56 -22.15
N SER A 57 17.57 -5.18 -22.32
CA SER A 57 16.48 -5.07 -21.38
C SER A 57 16.72 -6.13 -20.32
N SER A 58 17.43 -5.72 -19.26
CA SER A 58 17.41 -6.43 -17.99
C SER A 58 15.99 -6.32 -17.44
N GLN A 59 15.07 -7.09 -18.01
CA GLN A 59 13.79 -7.38 -17.41
C GLN A 59 14.12 -8.27 -16.22
N ALA A 60 14.45 -7.61 -15.10
CA ALA A 60 14.62 -8.25 -13.83
C ALA A 60 13.31 -8.98 -13.56
N ASN A 61 13.37 -10.29 -13.70
CA ASN A 61 12.36 -11.22 -13.28
C ASN A 61 12.22 -11.05 -11.76
N SER A 62 11.40 -10.08 -11.35
CA SER A 62 10.92 -9.97 -9.98
C SER A 62 10.00 -11.16 -9.78
N SER A 63 10.66 -12.27 -9.47
CA SER A 63 10.07 -13.42 -8.82
C SER A 63 9.13 -12.83 -7.78
N LYS A 64 7.81 -12.94 -8.02
CA LYS A 64 6.78 -12.49 -7.10
C LYS A 64 6.91 -13.38 -5.87
N SER A 65 7.90 -13.06 -5.04
CA SER A 65 8.11 -13.64 -3.74
C SER A 65 6.80 -13.41 -3.04
N THR A 66 6.09 -14.49 -2.76
CA THR A 66 4.93 -14.49 -1.87
C THR A 66 5.47 -14.16 -0.47
N GLN A 67 5.85 -12.90 -0.27
CA GLN A 67 6.18 -12.34 1.01
C GLN A 67 4.90 -12.37 1.82
N THR A 68 4.77 -13.39 2.65
CA THR A 68 3.92 -13.31 3.84
C THR A 68 4.53 -12.22 4.70
N SER A 69 4.14 -10.98 4.40
CA SER A 69 4.76 -9.73 4.83
C SER A 69 4.17 -9.39 6.18
N ASN A 70 4.72 -10.02 7.23
CA ASN A 70 4.55 -9.46 8.56
C ASN A 70 5.29 -8.11 8.58
N LEU A 71 4.54 -7.04 8.36
CA LEU A 71 5.01 -5.66 8.40
C LEU A 71 4.94 -5.06 9.79
N ASP A 72 4.60 -5.82 10.83
CA ASP A 72 4.47 -5.28 12.18
C ASP A 72 5.75 -4.61 12.63
N GLY A 73 5.67 -3.37 13.08
CA GLY A 73 6.81 -2.63 13.59
C GLY A 73 6.70 -1.12 13.44
N SER A 74 7.79 -0.46 13.82
CA SER A 74 7.98 0.97 13.71
C SER A 74 9.12 1.23 12.73
N TYR A 75 8.87 2.09 11.76
CA TYR A 75 9.70 2.32 10.59
C TYR A 75 9.95 3.80 10.45
N LYS A 76 11.21 4.20 10.21
CA LYS A 76 11.58 5.61 10.02
C LYS A 76 12.22 5.86 8.66
N ALA A 77 11.88 6.99 8.04
CA ALA A 77 12.53 7.53 6.87
C ALA A 77 12.69 9.04 7.00
N THR A 78 13.59 9.60 6.21
CA THR A 78 13.72 11.05 5.99
C THR A 78 13.65 11.25 4.49
N ASP A 79 12.83 12.20 4.04
CA ASP A 79 12.71 12.53 2.63
C ASP A 79 13.79 13.53 2.18
N HIS A 80 13.65 14.04 0.95
CA HIS A 80 14.60 14.98 0.38
C HIS A 80 14.51 16.41 0.97
N ASP A 81 13.35 16.79 1.48
CA ASP A 81 13.09 18.10 2.08
C ASP A 81 13.51 18.15 3.55
N GLY A 82 13.78 16.97 4.14
CA GLY A 82 14.24 16.80 5.52
C GLY A 82 13.12 16.37 6.46
N ASP A 83 11.92 16.13 5.93
CA ASP A 83 10.76 15.75 6.69
C ASP A 83 10.92 14.33 7.20
N GLN A 84 10.50 14.13 8.45
CA GLN A 84 10.66 12.87 9.15
C GLN A 84 9.36 12.07 9.02
N HIS A 85 9.47 10.87 8.46
CA HIS A 85 8.34 9.95 8.36
C HIS A 85 8.47 8.83 9.40
N LEU A 86 7.37 8.55 10.08
CA LEU A 86 7.21 7.44 11.01
C LEU A 86 6.00 6.60 10.59
N LEU A 87 6.28 5.38 10.13
CA LEU A 87 5.26 4.39 9.79
C LEU A 87 5.20 3.33 10.90
N GLN A 88 4.04 3.20 11.53
CA GLN A 88 3.80 2.21 12.59
C GLN A 88 2.71 1.25 12.13
N ILE A 89 3.02 -0.04 12.02
CA ILE A 89 2.11 -1.07 11.54
C ILE A 89 1.89 -2.12 12.63
N ASN A 90 0.64 -2.54 12.79
CA ASN A 90 0.22 -3.68 13.60
C ASN A 90 -0.91 -4.45 12.89
N GLY A 91 -0.62 -5.66 12.44
CA GLY A 91 -1.47 -6.47 11.59
C GLY A 91 -1.73 -5.79 10.25
N ALA A 92 -3.02 -5.61 9.92
CA ALA A 92 -3.46 -4.99 8.68
C ALA A 92 -3.67 -3.46 8.79
N SER A 93 -3.30 -2.85 9.91
CA SER A 93 -3.55 -1.44 10.19
C SER A 93 -2.30 -0.73 10.69
N GLY A 94 -2.31 0.60 10.64
CA GLY A 94 -1.18 1.39 11.09
C GLY A 94 -1.44 2.89 11.08
N THR A 95 -0.39 3.65 11.31
CA THR A 95 -0.37 5.12 11.18
C THR A 95 0.88 5.55 10.45
N TRP A 96 0.74 6.60 9.66
CA TRP A 96 1.84 7.31 9.01
C TRP A 96 1.87 8.71 9.57
N THR A 97 2.98 9.09 10.20
CA THR A 97 3.21 10.45 10.70
C THR A 97 4.30 11.09 9.90
N GLU A 98 4.00 12.25 9.33
CA GLU A 98 4.97 13.14 8.73
C GLU A 98 5.25 14.27 9.71
N THR A 99 6.51 14.69 9.79
CA THR A 99 6.92 15.79 10.65
C THR A 99 7.81 16.70 9.84
N GLU A 100 7.29 17.89 9.55
CA GLU A 100 8.02 18.91 8.81
C GLU A 100 9.22 19.43 9.64
N VAL A 101 10.16 20.08 8.97
CA VAL A 101 11.33 20.71 9.59
C VAL A 101 10.96 21.70 10.72
N ASP A 102 9.82 22.37 10.62
CA ASP A 102 9.33 23.29 11.64
C ASP A 102 8.66 22.61 12.85
N GLY A 103 8.50 21.28 12.78
CA GLY A 103 7.91 20.43 13.80
C GLY A 103 6.39 20.24 13.69
N SER A 104 5.73 20.83 12.69
CA SER A 104 4.35 20.53 12.34
C SER A 104 4.19 19.03 12.03
N LYS A 105 2.98 18.49 12.22
CA LYS A 105 2.73 17.06 12.04
C LYS A 105 1.44 16.81 11.30
N GLU A 106 1.51 15.97 10.27
CA GLU A 106 0.35 15.32 9.69
C GLU A 106 0.35 13.84 10.09
N ILE A 107 -0.83 13.31 10.45
CA ILE A 107 -1.01 11.91 10.81
C ILE A 107 -2.13 11.34 9.93
N LYS A 108 -1.80 10.33 9.13
CA LYS A 108 -2.74 9.58 8.29
C LYS A 108 -2.88 8.15 8.81
N GLN A 109 -4.08 7.58 8.69
CA GLN A 109 -4.31 6.16 8.97
C GLN A 109 -3.73 5.31 7.85
N VAL A 110 -3.25 4.10 8.19
CA VAL A 110 -2.71 3.16 7.20
C VAL A 110 -3.51 1.86 7.23
N GLN A 111 -3.85 1.35 6.05
CA GLN A 111 -4.31 -0.02 5.85
C GLN A 111 -3.30 -0.78 5.00
N VAL A 112 -3.00 -2.01 5.40
CA VAL A 112 -2.04 -2.87 4.70
C VAL A 112 -2.82 -3.91 3.88
N ASP A 113 -2.65 -3.86 2.57
CA ASP A 113 -3.08 -4.92 1.66
C ASP A 113 -1.85 -5.73 1.24
N ALA A 114 -1.53 -6.73 2.08
CA ALA A 114 -0.38 -7.60 1.85
C ALA A 114 -0.54 -8.50 0.62
N THR A 115 -1.77 -8.76 0.18
CA THR A 115 -2.05 -9.59 -1.00
C THR A 115 -1.61 -8.88 -2.27
N ASN A 116 -1.88 -7.58 -2.34
CA ASN A 116 -1.56 -6.74 -3.49
C ASN A 116 -0.28 -5.92 -3.33
N GLN A 117 0.44 -6.07 -2.21
CA GLN A 117 1.62 -5.28 -1.86
C GLN A 117 1.32 -3.77 -1.94
N ARG A 118 0.26 -3.37 -1.23
CA ARG A 118 -0.18 -1.96 -1.14
C ARG A 118 -0.27 -1.49 0.29
N LEU A 119 0.03 -0.21 0.48
CA LEU A 119 -0.35 0.56 1.65
C LEU A 119 -1.40 1.58 1.22
N ILE A 120 -2.49 1.70 1.96
CA ILE A 120 -3.47 2.77 1.78
C ILE A 120 -3.24 3.76 2.92
N VAL A 121 -2.72 4.95 2.61
CA VAL A 121 -2.33 6.00 3.56
C VAL A 121 -3.35 7.14 3.44
N GLY A 122 -4.28 7.25 4.40
CA GLY A 122 -5.45 8.11 4.22
C GLY A 122 -6.31 7.58 3.07
N ASP A 123 -6.40 8.34 1.99
CA ASP A 123 -7.02 7.99 0.71
C ASP A 123 -6.01 7.67 -0.41
N ASP A 124 -4.71 7.88 -0.17
CA ASP A 124 -3.64 7.61 -1.13
C ASP A 124 -3.26 6.13 -1.12
N VAL A 125 -3.11 5.53 -2.29
CA VAL A 125 -2.65 4.14 -2.43
C VAL A 125 -1.20 4.15 -2.88
N LYS A 126 -0.34 3.44 -2.15
CA LYS A 126 1.09 3.31 -2.40
C LYS A 126 1.49 1.85 -2.58
N THR A 127 2.60 1.62 -3.27
CA THR A 127 3.21 0.29 -3.37
C THR A 127 4.29 0.13 -2.31
N TYR A 128 4.56 -1.10 -1.88
CA TYR A 128 5.69 -1.35 -1.00
C TYR A 128 6.50 -2.58 -1.40
N GLN A 129 7.79 -2.54 -1.08
CA GLN A 129 8.71 -3.66 -1.18
C GLN A 129 9.51 -3.78 0.12
N GLN A 130 9.49 -4.95 0.75
CA GLN A 130 10.19 -5.17 2.02
C GLN A 130 11.47 -5.99 1.79
N ASN A 131 12.61 -5.45 2.21
CA ASN A 131 13.93 -6.07 2.08
C ASN A 131 14.61 -6.14 3.46
N GLY A 132 14.37 -7.24 4.19
CA GLY A 132 14.85 -7.39 5.57
C GLY A 132 14.23 -6.32 6.48
N ASN A 133 15.06 -5.46 7.05
CA ASN A 133 14.63 -4.34 7.89
C ASN A 133 14.24 -3.09 7.10
N GLN A 134 14.45 -3.08 5.77
CA GLN A 134 14.04 -1.97 4.92
C GLN A 134 12.62 -2.20 4.38
N LEU A 135 11.85 -1.12 4.30
CA LEU A 135 10.55 -1.07 3.66
C LEU A 135 10.56 0.13 2.70
N ILE A 136 10.61 -0.17 1.40
CA ILE A 136 10.60 0.83 0.34
C ILE A 136 9.14 1.08 0.00
N VAL A 137 8.68 2.33 0.08
CA VAL A 137 7.32 2.75 -0.25
C VAL A 137 7.39 3.72 -1.41
N SER A 138 6.65 3.45 -2.48
CA SER A 138 6.63 4.27 -3.70
C SER A 138 5.20 4.63 -4.07
N GLU A 139 5.03 5.74 -4.78
CA GLU A 139 3.75 6.11 -5.38
C GLU A 139 3.26 5.07 -6.40
N LEU A 140 2.00 5.21 -6.84
CA LEU A 140 1.40 4.32 -7.83
C LEU A 140 1.56 4.79 -9.28
N ASP A 141 1.70 6.09 -9.47
CA ASP A 141 2.03 6.68 -10.75
C ASP A 141 3.52 6.56 -11.04
N ASP A 142 3.94 7.05 -12.20
CA ASP A 142 5.34 7.01 -12.64
C ASP A 142 6.21 8.07 -11.91
N ASP A 143 5.71 8.66 -10.82
CA ASP A 143 6.49 9.62 -10.03
C ASP A 143 7.58 8.89 -9.25
N PRO A 144 8.83 9.38 -9.31
CA PRO A 144 9.98 8.69 -8.71
C PRO A 144 10.03 8.80 -7.19
N ASP A 145 9.07 9.49 -6.57
CA ASP A 145 9.07 9.74 -5.14
C ASP A 145 8.92 8.43 -4.37
N THR A 146 9.98 8.11 -3.64
CA THR A 146 10.12 6.84 -2.92
C THR A 146 10.75 7.11 -1.57
N LEU A 147 10.15 6.54 -0.54
CA LEU A 147 10.65 6.59 0.82
C LEU A 147 11.25 5.24 1.21
N ASN A 148 12.51 5.26 1.62
CA ASN A 148 13.20 4.08 2.11
C ASN A 148 13.17 4.03 3.64
N PHE A 149 12.19 3.33 4.19
CA PHE A 149 12.06 3.19 5.64
C PHE A 149 12.99 2.12 6.20
N THR A 150 13.49 2.38 7.41
CA THR A 150 14.23 1.41 8.23
C THR A 150 13.47 1.07 9.51
N LYS A 151 13.23 -0.22 9.71
CA LYS A 151 12.62 -0.77 10.93
C LYS A 151 13.51 -0.51 12.15
N GLN A 152 12.89 -0.06 13.25
CA GLN A 152 13.54 0.26 14.53
C GLN A 152 13.60 -0.94 15.46
#